data_AF-A0A3C0K2D5-F1
#
_entry.id   AF-A0A3C0K2D5-F1
#
_cell.length_a   1.000
_cell.length_b   1.000
_cell.length_c   1.000
_cell.angle_alpha   90.00
_cell.angle_beta   90.00
_cell.angle_gamma   90.00
#
_symmetry.space_group_name_H-M   'P 1'
#
loop_
_entity.id
_entity.type
_entity.pdbx_description
1 polymer ?
#
loop_
_entity_poly.entity_id
_entity_poly.type
_entity_poly.pdbx_seq_one_letter_code
_entity_poly.pdbx_strand_id
1 'polypeptide(L)'
;MDITIVLAFVAMIGMGVNTFGNKVGAANGVYAPPFLLIINIMYCTAALVVHWVQKEPFTISMKMTALALFVGLCGSIAYVSMFTAFKMGGEGSVIIPIRGLSVIVAVVLSVIFFKEPVTTYRLIGLSLGVGSILMLSR
;
A
#
# COMPACT_ATOMS: atom_id res chain seq x y z
N MET A 1 -0.13 -3.21 25.12
CA MET A 1 -0.35 -2.76 23.72
C MET A 1 -0.75 -3.98 22.94
N ASP A 2 -1.93 -3.97 22.30
CA ASP A 2 -2.42 -5.13 21.56
C ASP A 2 -1.44 -5.52 20.44
N ILE A 3 -1.25 -6.83 20.23
CA ILE A 3 -0.31 -7.35 19.23
C ILE A 3 -0.65 -6.88 17.81
N THR A 4 -1.94 -6.62 17.54
CA THR A 4 -2.43 -6.02 16.30
C THR A 4 -1.90 -4.60 16.07
N ILE A 5 -1.82 -3.80 17.14
CA ILE A 5 -1.27 -2.43 17.08
C ILE A 5 0.24 -2.49 16.82
N VAL A 6 0.96 -3.41 17.48
CA VAL A 6 2.39 -3.62 17.25
C VAL A 6 2.66 -3.98 15.77
N LEU A 7 1.90 -4.91 15.21
CA LEU A 7 2.02 -5.32 13.80
C LEU A 7 1.72 -4.16 12.84
N ALA A 8 0.73 -3.33 13.16
CA ALA A 8 0.43 -2.13 12.38
C ALA A 8 1.59 -1.11 12.39
N PHE A 9 2.25 -0.92 13.53
CA PHE A 9 3.45 -0.06 13.61
C PHE A 9 4.62 -0.60 12.77
N VAL A 10 4.86 -1.92 12.84
CA VAL A 10 5.90 -2.56 12.01
C VAL A 10 5.59 -2.38 10.52
N ALA A 11 4.33 -2.58 10.12
CA ALA A 11 3.89 -2.36 8.74
C ALA A 11 4.06 -0.91 8.30
N MET A 12 3.75 0.06 9.17
CA MET A 12 3.93 1.49 8.89
C MET A 12 5.39 1.82 8.59
N ILE A 13 6.33 1.35 9.42
CA ILE A 13 7.77 1.57 9.22
C ILE A 13 8.23 0.90 7.92
N GLY A 14 7.85 -0.37 7.71
CA GLY A 14 8.22 -1.12 6.51
C GLY A 14 7.72 -0.46 5.22
N MET A 15 6.47 0.00 5.20
CA MET A 15 5.88 0.71 4.05
C MET A 15 6.51 2.09 3.82
N GLY A 16 6.92 2.77 4.89
CA GLY A 16 7.67 4.03 4.82
C GLY A 16 9.03 3.84 4.13
N VAL A 17 9.81 2.85 4.59
CA VAL A 17 11.12 2.51 3.98
C VAL A 17 10.94 2.07 2.53
N ASN A 18 9.93 1.24 2.23
CA ASN A 18 9.62 0.83 0.86
C ASN A 18 9.33 2.03 -0.06
N THR A 19 8.51 2.97 0.42
CA THR A 19 8.13 4.17 -0.33
C THR A 19 9.35 5.07 -0.59
N PHE A 20 10.19 5.25 0.42
CA PHE A 20 11.45 5.99 0.28
C PHE A 20 12.41 5.32 -0.71
N GLY A 21 12.57 3.99 -0.62
CA GLY A 21 13.39 3.22 -1.56
C GLY A 21 12.92 3.36 -3.01
N ASN A 22 11.61 3.38 -3.25
CA ASN A 22 11.05 3.66 -4.58
C ASN A 22 11.39 5.07 -5.07
N LYS A 23 11.35 6.08 -4.19
CA LYS A 23 11.78 7.44 -4.53
C LYS A 23 13.27 7.49 -4.90
N VAL A 24 14.13 6.82 -4.15
CA VAL A 24 15.58 6.75 -4.43
C VAL A 24 15.83 6.04 -5.77
N GLY A 25 15.16 4.91 -6.03
CA GLY A 25 15.27 4.21 -7.32
C GLY A 25 14.83 5.09 -8.49
N ALA A 26 13.72 5.80 -8.34
CA ALA A 26 13.21 6.72 -9.36
C ALA A 26 14.14 7.92 -9.60
N ALA A 27 14.69 8.52 -8.54
CA ALA A 27 15.60 9.65 -8.63
C ALA A 27 16.93 9.30 -9.33
N ASN A 28 17.39 8.06 -9.21
CA ASN A 28 18.56 7.54 -9.93
C ASN A 28 18.26 7.15 -11.39
N GLY A 29 17.06 7.46 -11.91
CA GLY A 29 16.69 7.20 -13.30
C GLY A 29 16.36 5.73 -13.62
N VAL A 30 16.38 4.82 -12.64
CA VAL A 30 16.23 3.37 -12.83
C VAL A 30 14.93 3.06 -13.57
N TYR A 31 14.97 2.24 -14.63
CA TYR A 31 13.76 1.84 -15.36
C TYR A 31 12.75 1.15 -14.43
N ALA A 32 11.48 1.60 -14.44
CA ALA A 32 10.48 1.22 -13.43
C ALA A 32 10.14 -0.27 -13.44
N PRO A 33 9.88 -0.91 -14.60
CA PRO A 33 9.49 -2.32 -14.65
C PRO A 33 10.51 -3.29 -14.01
N PRO A 34 11.82 -3.25 -14.33
CA PRO A 34 12.78 -4.18 -13.72
C PRO A 34 12.98 -3.91 -12.22
N PHE A 35 12.92 -2.65 -11.78
CA PHE A 35 13.03 -2.31 -10.36
C PHE A 35 11.85 -2.88 -9.56
N LEU A 36 10.63 -2.70 -10.06
CA LEU A 36 9.43 -3.26 -9.45
C LEU A 36 9.41 -4.79 -9.51
N LEU A 37 9.94 -5.41 -10.57
CA LEU A 37 10.06 -6.87 -10.66
C LEU A 37 10.96 -7.44 -9.56
N ILE A 38 12.10 -6.81 -9.29
CA ILE A 38 13.01 -7.23 -8.20
C ILE A 38 12.30 -7.14 -6.85
N ILE A 39 11.54 -6.08 -6.60
CA ILE A 39 10.72 -5.93 -5.38
C ILE A 39 9.66 -7.03 -5.29
N ASN A 40 8.97 -7.36 -6.39
CA ASN A 40 7.95 -8.41 -6.41
C ASN A 40 8.55 -9.81 -6.21
N ILE A 41 9.77 -10.06 -6.71
CA ILE A 41 10.50 -11.31 -6.42
C ILE A 41 10.75 -11.44 -4.92
N MET A 42 11.18 -10.35 -4.25
CA MET A 42 11.33 -10.36 -2.79
C MET A 42 10.01 -10.65 -2.06
N TYR A 43 8.89 -10.06 -2.50
CA TYR A 43 7.57 -10.39 -1.94
C TYR A 43 7.18 -11.86 -2.15
N CYS A 44 7.43 -12.43 -3.34
CA CYS A 44 7.20 -13.85 -3.60
C CYS A 44 8.04 -14.74 -2.69
N THR A 45 9.34 -14.43 -2.51
CA THR A 45 10.20 -15.22 -1.62
C THR A 45 9.73 -15.16 -0.17
N ALA A 46 9.32 -13.98 0.32
CA ALA A 46 8.76 -13.85 1.66
C ALA A 46 7.48 -14.67 1.83
N ALA A 47 6.58 -14.63 0.84
CA ALA A 47 5.34 -15.42 0.85
C ALA A 47 5.62 -16.94 0.87
N LEU A 48 6.61 -17.41 0.10
CA LEU A 48 7.02 -18.81 0.09
C LEU A 48 7.59 -19.25 1.45
N VAL A 49 8.44 -18.42 2.06
CA VAL A 49 9.00 -18.70 3.40
C VAL A 49 7.86 -18.80 4.43
N VAL A 50 6.91 -17.88 4.40
CA VAL A 50 5.76 -17.91 5.32
C VAL A 50 4.90 -19.16 5.08
N HIS A 51 4.65 -19.53 3.82
CA HIS A 51 3.90 -20.74 3.50
C HIS A 51 4.62 -22.01 3.98
N TRP A 52 5.94 -22.08 3.82
CA TRP A 52 6.76 -23.18 4.34
C TRP A 52 6.70 -23.31 5.86
N VAL A 53 6.62 -22.18 6.57
CA VAL A 53 6.50 -22.16 8.03
C VAL A 53 5.09 -22.55 8.49
N GLN A 54 4.05 -22.06 7.80
CA GLN A 54 2.65 -22.25 8.21
C GLN A 54 2.04 -23.59 7.77
N LYS A 55 2.50 -24.19 6.65
CA LYS A 55 2.04 -25.49 6.11
C LYS A 55 0.53 -25.62 5.85
N GLU A 56 -0.19 -24.51 5.79
CA GLU A 56 -1.62 -24.48 5.47
C GLU A 56 -1.87 -24.93 4.02
N PRO A 57 -2.98 -25.64 3.72
CA PRO A 57 -3.26 -26.11 2.38
C PRO A 57 -3.57 -24.94 1.42
N PHE A 58 -3.09 -25.02 0.18
CA PHE A 58 -3.26 -23.99 -0.86
C PHE A 58 -4.68 -24.02 -1.48
N THR A 59 -5.72 -23.95 -0.64
CA THR A 59 -7.12 -24.01 -1.09
C THR A 59 -7.67 -22.60 -1.33
N ILE A 60 -7.35 -22.03 -2.49
CA ILE A 60 -7.92 -20.75 -2.92
C ILE A 60 -9.17 -21.01 -3.76
N SER A 61 -10.32 -20.44 -3.35
CA SER A 61 -11.54 -20.47 -4.14
C SER A 61 -11.38 -19.66 -5.44
N MET A 62 -11.98 -20.10 -6.56
CA MET A 62 -11.91 -19.41 -7.86
C MET A 62 -12.26 -17.91 -7.77
N LYS A 63 -13.24 -17.55 -6.92
CA LYS A 63 -13.62 -16.16 -6.68
C LYS A 63 -12.50 -15.36 -5.99
N MET A 64 -11.79 -15.97 -5.05
CA MET A 64 -10.67 -15.37 -4.35
C MET A 64 -9.44 -15.25 -5.25
N THR A 65 -9.21 -16.19 -6.18
CA THR A 65 -8.17 -16.07 -7.20
C THR A 65 -8.44 -14.90 -8.15
N ALA A 66 -9.68 -14.74 -8.61
CA ALA A 66 -10.06 -13.59 -9.43
C ALA A 66 -9.87 -12.26 -8.68
N LEU A 67 -10.24 -12.22 -7.39
CA LEU A 67 -10.00 -11.06 -6.54
C LEU A 67 -8.49 -10.78 -6.38
N ALA A 68 -7.68 -11.81 -6.15
CA ALA A 68 -6.23 -11.67 -6.00
C ALA A 68 -5.57 -11.11 -7.28
N LEU A 69 -6.00 -11.58 -8.45
CA LEU A 69 -5.55 -11.03 -9.74
C LEU A 69 -5.94 -9.56 -9.89
N PHE A 70 -7.18 -9.21 -9.54
CA PHE A 70 -7.65 -7.82 -9.60
C PHE A 70 -6.85 -6.91 -8.65
N VAL A 71 -6.61 -7.35 -7.41
CA VAL A 71 -5.81 -6.63 -6.42
C VAL A 71 -4.36 -6.47 -6.91
N GLY A 72 -3.77 -7.53 -7.48
CA GLY A 72 -2.42 -7.48 -8.04
C GLY A 72 -2.29 -6.50 -9.21
N LEU A 73 -3.29 -6.44 -10.09
CA LEU A 73 -3.35 -5.47 -11.19
C LEU A 73 -3.45 -4.03 -10.67
N CYS A 74 -4.39 -3.76 -9.76
CA CYS A 74 -4.53 -2.43 -9.15
C CYS A 74 -3.26 -2.00 -8.41
N GLY A 75 -2.64 -2.91 -7.66
CA GLY A 75 -1.38 -2.66 -6.98
C GLY A 75 -0.25 -2.32 -7.95
N SER A 76 -0.12 -3.09 -9.04
CA SER A 76 0.90 -2.86 -10.07
C SER A 76 0.73 -1.51 -10.75
N ILE A 77 -0.50 -1.14 -11.13
CA ILE A 77 -0.81 0.17 -11.71
C ILE A 77 -0.43 1.29 -10.73
N ALA A 78 -0.76 1.13 -9.44
CA ALA A 78 -0.43 2.12 -8.41
C ALA A 78 1.09 2.29 -8.25
N TYR A 79 1.86 1.19 -8.20
CA TYR A 79 3.33 1.25 -8.08
C TYR A 79 3.98 1.88 -9.31
N VAL A 80 3.55 1.52 -10.53
CA VAL A 80 4.08 2.12 -11.76
C VAL A 80 3.77 3.62 -11.81
N SER A 81 2.55 4.01 -11.46
CA SER A 81 2.12 5.42 -11.44
C SER A 81 2.93 6.23 -10.44
N MET A 82 3.12 5.71 -9.24
CA MET A 82 3.93 6.34 -8.19
C MET A 82 5.40 6.48 -8.61
N PHE A 83 5.99 5.42 -9.14
CA PHE A 83 7.39 5.44 -9.58
C PHE A 83 7.57 6.43 -10.75
N THR A 84 6.61 6.50 -11.67
CA THR A 84 6.61 7.46 -12.76
C THR A 84 6.49 8.90 -12.24
N ALA A 85 5.64 9.15 -11.25
CA ALA A 85 5.51 10.47 -10.63
C ALA A 85 6.82 10.93 -9.97
N PHE A 86 7.54 10.04 -9.29
CA PHE A 86 8.88 10.37 -8.77
C PHE A 86 9.91 10.60 -9.86
N LYS A 87 9.86 9.82 -10.95
CA LYS A 87 10.75 10.01 -12.10
C LYS A 87 10.55 11.34 -12.80
N MET A 88 9.32 11.84 -12.84
CA MET A 88 8.98 13.16 -13.40
C MET A 88 9.43 14.33 -12.50
N GLY A 89 10.17 14.06 -11.42
CA GLY A 89 10.66 15.08 -10.48
C GLY A 89 9.64 15.46 -9.41
N GLY A 90 8.55 14.70 -9.27
CA GLY A 90 7.54 14.98 -8.27
C GLY A 90 8.08 14.84 -6.84
N GLU A 91 7.71 15.79 -5.99
CA GLU A 91 8.23 15.86 -4.64
C GLU A 91 7.67 14.74 -3.75
N GLY A 92 8.55 14.05 -3.04
CA GLY A 92 8.14 13.02 -2.08
C GLY A 92 7.24 13.57 -0.96
N SER A 93 7.45 14.83 -0.57
CA SER A 93 6.61 15.54 0.40
C SER A 93 5.17 15.73 -0.07
N VAL A 94 4.89 15.65 -1.36
CA VAL A 94 3.53 15.81 -1.93
C VAL A 94 2.96 14.45 -2.33
N ILE A 95 3.72 13.64 -3.06
CA ILE A 95 3.26 12.35 -3.58
C ILE A 95 3.01 11.32 -2.47
N ILE A 96 3.87 11.27 -1.45
CA ILE A 96 3.77 10.26 -0.38
C ILE A 96 2.51 10.49 0.46
N PRO A 97 2.18 11.71 0.92
CA PRO A 97 0.90 11.96 1.60
C PRO A 97 -0.31 11.71 0.71
N ILE A 98 -0.27 12.10 -0.57
CA ILE A 98 -1.37 11.81 -1.51
C ILE A 98 -1.60 10.30 -1.63
N ARG A 99 -0.54 9.49 -1.71
CA ARG A 99 -0.67 8.02 -1.64
C ARG A 99 -1.30 7.57 -0.32
N GLY A 100 -0.96 8.22 0.79
CA GLY A 100 -1.56 7.98 2.10
C GLY A 100 -3.09 8.14 2.14
N LEU A 101 -3.68 8.98 1.27
CA LEU A 101 -5.14 9.09 1.13
C LEU A 101 -5.80 7.80 0.61
N SER A 102 -5.04 6.83 0.11
CA SER A 102 -5.60 5.52 -0.26
C SER A 102 -6.29 4.83 0.92
N VAL A 103 -5.91 5.18 2.17
CA VAL A 103 -6.59 4.72 3.38
C VAL A 103 -8.06 5.12 3.40
N ILE A 104 -8.41 6.29 2.84
CA ILE A 104 -9.80 6.75 2.74
C ILE A 104 -10.59 5.85 1.80
N VAL A 105 -10.02 5.57 0.63
CA VAL A 105 -10.63 4.66 -0.34
C VAL A 105 -10.83 3.27 0.27
N ALA A 106 -9.82 2.77 1.01
CA ALA A 106 -9.91 1.50 1.72
C ALA A 106 -11.00 1.49 2.79
N VAL A 107 -11.08 2.53 3.64
CA VAL A 107 -12.11 2.66 4.67
C VAL A 107 -13.50 2.74 4.06
N VAL A 108 -13.70 3.53 2.99
CA VAL A 108 -14.99 3.63 2.29
C VAL A 108 -15.40 2.28 1.71
N LEU A 109 -14.47 1.55 1.06
CA LEU A 109 -14.74 0.21 0.57
C LEU A 109 -15.06 -0.77 1.70
N SER A 110 -14.33 -0.72 2.82
CA SER A 110 -14.62 -1.56 4.00
C SER A 110 -16.01 -1.32 4.54
N VAL A 111 -16.46 -0.07 4.60
CA VAL A 111 -17.82 0.27 5.05
C VAL A 111 -18.88 -0.24 4.08
N ILE A 112 -18.66 -0.10 2.77
CA ILE A 112 -19.62 -0.55 1.74
C ILE A 112 -19.75 -2.08 1.73
N PHE A 113 -18.62 -2.81 1.77
CA PHE A 113 -18.60 -4.26 1.60
C PHE A 113 -18.76 -5.03 2.93
N PHE A 114 -18.12 -4.58 4.00
CA PHE A 114 -18.13 -5.26 5.31
C PHE A 114 -19.13 -4.65 6.30
N LYS A 115 -19.79 -3.54 5.94
CA LYS A 115 -20.79 -2.85 6.78
C LYS A 115 -20.28 -2.53 8.19
N GLU A 116 -18.98 -2.23 8.30
CA GLU A 116 -18.39 -1.88 9.59
C GLU A 116 -19.06 -0.63 10.18
N PRO A 117 -19.37 -0.61 11.50
CA PRO A 117 -19.96 0.56 12.13
C PRO A 117 -18.96 1.73 12.08
N VAL A 118 -19.31 2.75 11.32
CA VAL A 118 -18.52 3.99 11.24
C VAL A 118 -18.87 4.86 12.43
N THR A 119 -17.99 4.89 13.42
CA THR A 119 -18.12 5.85 14.53
C THR A 119 -17.82 7.26 14.03
N THR A 120 -18.57 8.27 14.49
CA THR A 120 -18.36 9.69 14.14
C THR A 120 -16.91 10.14 14.32
N TYR A 121 -16.21 9.62 15.34
CA TYR A 121 -14.78 9.90 15.57
C TYR A 121 -13.87 9.41 14.44
N ARG A 122 -14.20 8.28 13.77
CA ARG A 122 -13.43 7.78 12.61
C ARG A 122 -13.59 8.71 11.41
N LEU A 123 -14.79 9.23 11.20
CA LEU A 123 -15.09 10.21 10.15
C LEU A 123 -14.34 11.53 10.37
N ILE A 124 -14.32 12.04 11.61
CA ILE A 124 -13.57 13.24 11.98
C ILE A 124 -12.06 13.01 11.81
N GLY A 125 -11.55 11.86 12.23
CA GLY A 125 -10.14 11.51 12.01
C GLY A 125 -9.77 11.44 10.53
N LEU A 126 -10.67 10.90 9.70
CA LEU A 126 -10.50 10.82 8.26
C LEU A 126 -10.46 12.21 7.61
N SER A 127 -11.40 13.09 7.97
CA SER A 127 -11.46 14.46 7.43
C SER A 127 -10.27 15.31 7.88
N LEU A 128 -9.79 15.13 9.12
CA LEU A 128 -8.53 15.74 9.57
C LEU A 128 -7.32 15.21 8.79
N GLY A 129 -7.28 13.91 8.49
CA GLY A 129 -6.25 13.32 7.64
C GLY A 129 -6.24 13.94 6.24
N VAL A 130 -7.42 14.08 5.61
CA VAL A 130 -7.57 14.79 4.32
C VAL A 130 -7.05 16.22 4.43
N GLY A 131 -7.48 16.96 5.46
CA GLY A 131 -7.09 18.35 5.67
C GLY A 131 -5.58 18.52 5.81
N SER A 132 -4.93 17.66 6.59
CA SER A 132 -3.47 17.68 6.77
C SER A 132 -2.74 17.43 5.45
N ILE A 133 -3.22 16.50 4.63
CA ILE A 133 -2.60 16.16 3.34
C ILE A 133 -2.81 17.28 2.32
N LEU A 134 -3.99 17.91 2.28
CA LEU A 134 -4.25 19.06 1.42
C LEU A 134 -3.36 20.26 1.76
N MET A 135 -3.07 20.48 3.05
CA MET A 135 -2.11 21.51 3.48
C MET A 135 -0.67 21.17 3.10
N LEU A 136 -0.28 19.89 3.11
CA LEU A 136 1.07 19.46 2.71
C LEU A 136 1.28 19.46 1.19
N SER A 137 0.19 19.39 0.42
CA SER A 137 0.20 19.39 -1.05
C SER A 137 0.16 20.79 -1.67
N ARG A 138 0.14 21.86 -0.86
CA ARG A 138 0.09 23.27 -1.27
C ARG A 138 1.37 23.99 -0.87
#